data_AF-A0A2N5N989-F1
#
_entry.id   AF-A0A2N5N989-F1
#
_cell.length_a   1.000
_cell.length_b   1.000
_cell.length_c   1.000
_cell.angle_alpha   90.00
_cell.angle_beta   90.00
_cell.angle_gamma   90.00
#
_symmetry.space_group_name_H-M   'P 1'
#
loop_
_entity.id
_entity.type
_entity.pdbx_description
1 polymer ?
#
loop_
_entity_poly.entity_id
_entity_poly.type
_entity_poly.pdbx_seq_one_letter_code
_entity_poly.pdbx_strand_id
1 'polypeptide(L)' 'MSEDEIAAELFVLCESKAEEFRWIGYESVTGPDIWECVHAKYAKSGAPPLYRLVNDILSLKPQQLMHHLTMSAWQNP' A
#
# COMPACT_ATOMS: atom_id res chain seq x y z
N MET A 1 -21.49 -6.51 -1.17
CA MET A 1 -20.71 -5.35 -0.71
C MET A 1 -20.72 -4.31 -1.81
N SER A 2 -20.91 -3.03 -1.48
CA SER A 2 -20.73 -1.94 -2.43
C SER A 2 -19.24 -1.68 -2.70
N GLU A 3 -18.94 -0.88 -3.73
CA GLU A 3 -17.56 -0.45 -4.00
C GLU A 3 -16.99 0.37 -2.83
N ASP A 4 -17.80 1.22 -2.21
CA ASP A 4 -17.40 2.02 -1.04
C ASP A 4 -17.05 1.15 0.18
N GLU A 5 -17.82 0.08 0.42
CA GLU A 5 -17.53 -0.87 1.49
C GLU A 5 -16.19 -1.59 1.23
N ILE A 6 -15.91 -1.97 -0.02
CA ILE A 6 -14.64 -2.61 -0.38
C ILE A 6 -13.47 -1.64 -0.20
N ALA A 7 -13.64 -0.37 -0.59
CA ALA A 7 -12.61 0.65 -0.43
C ALA A 7 -12.29 0.90 1.06
N ALA A 8 -13.31 0.94 1.93
CA ALA A 8 -13.12 1.08 3.37
C ALA A 8 -12.35 -0.10 3.97
N GLU A 9 -12.70 -1.34 3.60
CA GLU A 9 -11.99 -2.54 4.07
C GLU A 9 -10.52 -2.58 3.59
N LEU A 10 -10.26 -2.19 2.34
CA LEU A 10 -8.88 -2.07 1.82
C LEU A 10 -8.08 -1.00 2.59
N PHE A 11 -8.70 0.11 2.95
CA PHE A 11 -8.04 1.15 3.75
C PHE A 11 -7.64 0.63 5.14
N VAL A 12 -8.53 -0.14 5.79
CA VAL A 12 -8.22 -0.80 7.07
C VAL A 12 -7.05 -1.78 6.94
N LEU A 13 -6.98 -2.56 5.85
CA LEU A 13 -5.84 -3.46 5.60
C LEU A 13 -4.53 -2.69 5.40
N CYS A 14 -4.57 -1.57 4.69
CA CYS A 14 -3.40 -0.70 4.51
C CYS A 14 -2.90 -0.14 5.85
N GLU A 15 -3.80 0.35 6.71
CA GLU A 15 -3.42 0.84 8.04
C GLU A 15 -2.85 -0.26 8.93
N SER A 16 -3.43 -1.47 8.90
CA SER A 16 -2.90 -2.61 9.63
C SER A 16 -1.49 -3.00 9.17
N LYS A 17 -1.23 -2.96 7.86
CA LYS A 17 0.12 -3.21 7.31
C LYS A 17 1.10 -2.09 7.67
N ALA A 18 0.65 -0.84 7.67
CA ALA A 18 1.47 0.28 8.10
C ALA A 18 1.86 0.14 9.58
N GLU A 19 0.93 -0.28 10.44
CA GLU A 19 1.21 -0.57 11.85
C GLU A 19 2.26 -1.68 12.03
N GLU A 20 2.15 -2.77 11.28
CA GLU A 20 3.16 -3.84 11.25
C GLU A 20 4.55 -3.30 10.90
N PHE A 21 4.64 -2.41 9.91
CA PHE A 21 5.90 -1.79 9.52
C PHE A 21 6.45 -0.84 10.60
N ARG A 22 5.58 -0.05 11.25
CA ARG A 22 5.97 0.79 12.39
C ARG A 22 6.54 -0.05 13.52
N TRP A 23 5.96 -1.21 13.82
CA TRP A 23 6.44 -2.11 14.88
C TRP A 23 7.85 -2.65 14.62
N ILE A 24 8.28 -2.76 13.37
CA ILE A 24 9.64 -3.23 13.01
C ILE A 24 10.61 -2.08 12.68
N GLY A 25 10.26 -0.84 13.02
CA GLY A 25 11.16 0.32 12.97
C GLY A 25 10.93 1.30 11.81
N TYR A 26 9.86 1.15 11.02
CA TYR A 26 9.49 2.11 9.98
C TYR A 26 8.43 3.09 10.51
N GLU A 27 8.81 3.90 11.50
CA GLU A 27 7.89 4.68 12.36
C GLU A 27 6.96 5.65 11.61
N SER A 28 7.38 6.21 10.49
CA SER A 28 6.63 7.23 9.75
C SER A 28 5.69 6.68 8.67
N VAL A 29 5.60 5.36 8.51
CA VAL A 29 4.76 4.75 7.46
C VAL A 29 3.27 4.92 7.78
N THR A 30 2.48 5.26 6.78
CA THR A 30 1.01 5.45 6.86
C THR A 30 0.27 4.48 5.94
N GLY A 31 -1.03 4.23 6.16
CA GLY A 31 -1.84 3.42 5.24
C GLY A 31 -1.89 3.97 3.80
N PRO A 32 -1.98 5.30 3.58
CA PRO A 32 -1.80 5.90 2.26
C PRO A 32 -0.50 5.49 1.57
N ASP A 33 0.64 5.45 2.28
CA ASP A 33 1.92 5.00 1.69
C ASP A 33 1.84 3.55 1.18
N ILE A 34 1.16 2.69 1.95
CA ILE A 34 0.91 1.29 1.55
C ILE A 34 0.04 1.23 0.29
N TRP A 35 -1.05 2.00 0.28
CA TRP A 35 -1.97 2.04 -0.85
C TRP A 35 -1.28 2.55 -2.11
N GLU A 36 -0.55 3.67 -2.04
CA GLU A 36 0.16 4.24 -3.19
C GLU A 36 1.22 3.27 -3.73
N CYS A 37 1.97 2.61 -2.85
CA CYS A 37 2.97 1.63 -3.23
C CYS A 37 2.35 0.44 -3.99
N VAL A 38 1.21 -0.08 -3.51
CA VAL A 38 0.50 -1.19 -4.16
C VAL A 38 -0.15 -0.72 -5.47
N HIS A 39 -0.82 0.44 -5.45
CA HIS A 39 -1.51 1.01 -6.60
C HIS A 39 -0.56 1.34 -7.75
N ALA A 40 0.67 1.79 -7.45
CA ALA A 40 1.69 2.08 -8.46
C ALA A 40 2.04 0.86 -9.36
N LYS A 41 1.87 -0.38 -8.86
CA LYS A 41 2.05 -1.61 -9.65
C LYS A 41 1.03 -1.74 -10.79
N TYR A 42 -0.11 -1.08 -10.65
CA TYR A 42 -1.28 -1.22 -11.52
C TYR A 42 -1.54 -0.01 -12.40
N ALA A 43 -0.76 1.07 -12.24
CA ALA A 43 -0.93 2.32 -12.99
C ALA A 43 -0.93 2.15 -14.52
N LYS A 44 -0.27 1.10 -15.05
CA LYS A 44 -0.21 0.81 -16.50
C LYS A 44 -1.09 -0.35 -16.95
N SER A 45 -1.40 -1.28 -16.04
CA SER A 45 -2.10 -2.54 -16.35
C SER A 45 -3.59 -2.52 -15.97
N GLY A 46 -4.04 -1.51 -15.24
CA GLY A 46 -5.41 -1.39 -14.74
C GLY A 46 -5.64 -2.14 -13.43
N ALA A 47 -6.81 -1.92 -12.84
CA ALA A 47 -7.16 -2.48 -11.54
C ALA A 47 -7.20 -4.03 -11.58
N PRO A 48 -6.48 -4.72 -10.69
CA PRO A 48 -6.51 -6.17 -10.61
C PRO A 48 -7.77 -6.66 -9.89
N PRO A 49 -8.03 -7.98 -9.89
CA PRO A 49 -9.05 -8.57 -9.03
C PRO A 49 -8.76 -8.32 -7.54
N LEU A 50 -9.82 -8.23 -6.71
CA LEU A 50 -9.73 -7.92 -5.28
C LEU A 50 -8.77 -8.85 -4.50
N TYR A 51 -8.83 -10.17 -4.76
CA TYR A 51 -7.96 -11.13 -4.06
C TYR A 51 -6.47 -10.84 -4.28
N ARG A 52 -6.11 -10.28 -5.44
CA ARG A 52 -4.72 -9.90 -5.74
C ARG A 52 -4.34 -8.61 -5.00
N LEU A 53 -5.23 -7.62 -4.90
CA LEU A 53 -5.00 -6.42 -4.07
C LEU A 53 -4.76 -6.79 -2.61
N VAL A 54 -5.62 -7.63 -2.04
CA VAL A 54 -5.50 -8.10 -0.66
C VAL A 54 -4.16 -8.82 -0.45
N ASN A 55 -3.81 -9.75 -1.35
CA ASN A 55 -2.53 -10.43 -1.30
C ASN A 55 -1.35 -9.46 -1.38
N ASP A 56 -1.40 -8.49 -2.29
CA ASP A 56 -0.31 -7.53 -2.50
C ASP A 56 -0.11 -6.58 -1.32
N ILE A 57 -1.18 -6.22 -0.61
CA ILE A 57 -1.12 -5.45 0.64
C ILE A 57 -0.50 -6.32 1.74
N LEU A 58 -1.05 -7.51 1.99
CA LEU A 58 -0.64 -8.37 3.10
C LEU A 58 0.76 -8.97 2.93
N SER A 59 1.22 -9.16 1.69
CA SER A 59 2.55 -9.67 1.36
C SER A 59 3.60 -8.60 1.12
N LEU A 60 3.23 -7.31 1.21
CA LEU A 60 4.15 -6.20 0.97
C LEU A 60 5.34 -6.28 1.92
N LYS A 61 6.54 -6.11 1.38
CA LYS A 61 7.78 -6.07 2.16
C LYS A 61 8.23 -4.62 2.41
N PRO A 62 8.82 -4.32 3.58
CA PRO A 62 9.30 -2.98 3.88
C PRO A 62 10.31 -2.45 2.86
N GLN A 63 11.17 -3.31 2.30
CA GLN A 63 12.14 -2.90 1.28
C GLN A 63 11.47 -2.39 0.01
N GLN A 64 10.32 -2.96 -0.37
CA GLN A 64 9.55 -2.52 -1.54
C GLN A 64 8.92 -1.15 -1.29
N LEU A 65 8.36 -0.95 -0.10
CA LEU A 65 7.81 0.33 0.31
C LEU A 65 8.90 1.41 0.33
N MET A 66 10.04 1.14 0.97
CA MET A 66 11.12 2.12 1.05
C MET A 66 11.68 2.51 -0.31
N HIS A 67 11.80 1.55 -1.22
CA HIS A 67 12.17 1.84 -2.59
C HIS A 67 11.15 2.78 -3.26
N HIS A 68 9.85 2.50 -3.09
CA HIS A 68 8.78 3.35 -3.61
C HIS A 68 8.85 4.77 -3.06
N LEU A 69 8.87 4.94 -1.74
CA LEU A 69 8.91 6.26 -1.08
C LEU A 69 10.15 7.07 -1.48
N THR A 70 11.30 6.41 -1.56
CA THR A 70 12.54 7.06 -2.02
C THR A 70 12.34 7.60 -3.44
N MET A 71 11.85 6.78 -4.38
CA MET A 71 11.64 7.19 -5.77
C MET A 71 10.59 8.32 -5.89
N SER A 72 9.53 8.28 -5.09
CA SER A 72 8.49 9.32 -5.07
C SER A 72 9.04 10.68 -4.59
N ALA A 73 9.92 10.69 -3.59
CA ALA A 73 10.57 11.91 -3.10
C ALA A 73 11.49 12.57 -4.15
N TRP A 74 12.10 11.79 -5.05
CA TRP A 74 12.90 12.35 -6.16
C TRP A 74 12.04 12.90 -7.30
N GLN A 75 10.82 12.38 -7.49
CA GLN A 75 9.91 12.79 -8.56
C GLN A 75 9.13 14.07 -8.20
N ASN A 76 8.92 14.33 -6.92
CA ASN A 76 8.19 15.49 -6.40
C ASN A 76 8.98 16.19 -5.28
N PRO A 77 10.02 16.99 -5.60
CA PRO A 77 10.73 17.80 -4.61
C PRO A 77 9.90 18.96 -4.06
#